data_AF-A0A3E0Q231-F1
#
_entry.id   AF-A0A3E0Q231-F1
#
_cell.length_a   1.000
_cell.length_b   1.000
_cell.length_c   1.000
_cell.angle_alpha   90.00
_cell.angle_beta   90.00
_cell.angle_gamma   90.00
#
_symmetry.space_group_name_H-M   'P 1'
#
loop_
_entity.id
_entity.type
_entity.pdbx_description
1 polymer ?
#
loop_
_entity_poly.entity_id
_entity_poly.type
_entity_poly.pdbx_seq_one_letter_code
_entity_poly.pdbx_strand_id
1 'polypeptide(L)'
;MLTAVIDSVQSPECENGRGQMGYIVVAGIAFAIGWFLAFSDTSQRERSLQSREDAAKAEHARREADLARQQAASTDEIERERRKFDQHRATWRAERDRLLDEVREFREALDTGFLQGRKWLADAFSEYIQTRDYELACSLVVKPSPALKGAEAVSQIGKKRAEMARQLKMLQFQLASYEEYFPVLLEYRDAILDEVVDLRNGASEALKGVDPALGLGILSKEEYEKLPNVEKFQLALDRYWAREKSKLEIGRVYERYVGYLYEREGWAVSYQGIEKGLEDFGRDLICQRDGDIHIVQCKCWSKDKQIREKHILQLYGTTVLYRIHHQQSSQQLLFDITCEITPVFAATTNLSDDARMVAEHLKVVVRDEPLKRYPMIKCNVNADTGERIYHLPFDQQYDRVIVGKDPGEFYAETTAEAEAAGFRRAYRWRGGDDGGRA
;
A
#
# COMPACT_ATOMS: atom_id res chain seq x y z
N MET A 1 97.68 -3.60 24.76
CA MET A 1 98.03 -4.80 25.56
C MET A 1 98.86 -5.70 24.67
N LEU A 2 100.10 -6.09 24.93
CA LEU A 2 101.06 -5.85 26.01
C LEU A 2 102.44 -6.21 25.37
N THR A 3 103.48 -5.40 25.64
CA THR A 3 104.92 -5.74 25.83
C THR A 3 105.59 -6.89 25.04
N ALA A 4 106.66 -6.69 24.25
CA ALA A 4 108.03 -6.22 24.55
C ALA A 4 108.98 -7.30 25.13
N VAL A 5 110.31 -7.04 25.04
CA VAL A 5 111.52 -7.76 25.56
C VAL A 5 112.25 -8.56 24.44
N ILE A 6 113.42 -8.24 23.86
CA ILE A 6 114.70 -7.54 24.21
C ILE A 6 115.59 -8.29 25.24
N ASP A 7 116.89 -8.39 24.90
CA ASP A 7 118.08 -8.75 25.73
C ASP A 7 118.38 -10.25 25.96
N SER A 8 119.63 -10.74 26.00
CA SER A 8 120.98 -10.15 25.93
C SER A 8 122.06 -11.25 25.74
N VAL A 9 123.17 -10.87 25.09
CA VAL A 9 124.60 -11.11 25.40
C VAL A 9 124.99 -12.31 26.30
N GLN A 10 125.91 -13.16 25.80
CA GLN A 10 127.15 -13.56 26.53
C GLN A 10 128.13 -14.35 25.63
N SER A 11 129.37 -13.85 25.53
CA SER A 11 130.57 -14.60 25.11
C SER A 11 131.24 -15.24 26.34
N PRO A 12 131.98 -16.36 26.18
CA PRO A 12 133.43 -16.26 26.35
C PRO A 12 134.29 -17.14 25.43
N GLU A 13 135.59 -16.92 25.61
CA GLU A 13 136.81 -17.18 24.85
C GLU A 13 137.33 -18.64 24.76
N CYS A 14 138.28 -18.81 23.83
CA CYS A 14 139.42 -19.76 23.77
C CYS A 14 139.12 -21.28 23.76
N GLU A 15 139.71 -22.14 22.92
CA GLU A 15 141.00 -22.08 22.22
C GLU A 15 141.04 -23.12 21.08
N ASN A 16 141.75 -22.75 20.00
CA ASN A 16 142.40 -23.60 18.99
C ASN A 16 141.62 -24.60 18.11
N GLY A 17 141.58 -24.26 16.81
CA GLY A 17 142.23 -25.12 15.82
C GLY A 17 141.38 -25.61 14.64
N ARG A 18 141.47 -24.86 13.53
CA ARG A 18 141.27 -25.30 12.13
C ARG A 18 139.83 -25.62 11.68
N GLY A 19 139.27 -24.78 10.79
CA GLY A 19 138.09 -25.16 10.00
C GLY A 19 137.22 -24.05 9.38
N GLN A 20 137.71 -22.81 9.18
CA GLN A 20 136.92 -21.76 8.53
C GLN A 20 136.97 -21.87 6.99
N MET A 21 136.01 -22.61 6.40
CA MET A 21 135.57 -22.42 5.00
C MET A 21 134.19 -23.03 4.69
N GLY A 22 133.53 -23.72 5.65
CA GLY A 22 132.19 -24.32 5.43
C GLY A 22 130.98 -23.49 5.88
N TYR A 23 131.13 -22.57 6.84
CA TYR A 23 129.98 -21.92 7.51
C TYR A 23 129.35 -20.73 6.77
N ILE A 24 130.09 -20.04 5.89
CA ILE A 24 129.60 -18.85 5.18
C ILE A 24 128.61 -19.23 4.07
N VAL A 25 128.79 -20.40 3.45
CA VAL A 25 127.90 -20.90 2.38
C VAL A 25 126.54 -21.34 2.95
N VAL A 26 126.53 -21.98 4.13
CA VAL A 26 125.29 -22.49 4.75
C VAL A 26 124.40 -21.35 5.25
N ALA A 27 124.98 -20.29 5.81
CA ALA A 27 124.22 -19.12 6.29
C ALA A 27 123.58 -18.31 5.13
N GLY A 28 124.29 -18.15 4.01
CA GLY A 28 123.76 -17.48 2.82
C GLY A 28 122.60 -18.24 2.17
N ILE A 29 122.68 -19.57 2.15
CA ILE A 29 121.61 -20.43 1.62
C ILE A 29 120.36 -20.37 2.52
N ALA A 30 120.52 -20.40 3.85
CA ALA A 30 119.39 -20.30 4.78
C ALA A 30 118.66 -18.95 4.69
N PHE A 31 119.38 -17.84 4.51
CA PHE A 31 118.79 -16.51 4.35
C PHE A 31 118.05 -16.36 3.02
N ALA A 32 118.62 -16.89 1.92
CA ALA A 32 117.98 -16.90 0.61
C ALA A 32 116.68 -17.74 0.61
N ILE A 33 116.68 -18.88 1.29
CA ILE A 33 115.48 -19.72 1.46
C ILE A 33 114.44 -18.99 2.32
N GLY A 34 114.83 -18.37 3.44
CA GLY A 34 113.92 -17.61 4.30
C GLY A 34 113.28 -16.41 3.59
N TRP A 35 114.06 -15.67 2.80
CA TRP A 35 113.58 -14.54 2.00
C TRP A 35 112.64 -14.99 0.88
N PHE A 36 112.97 -16.09 0.19
CA PHE A 36 112.11 -16.67 -0.85
C PHE A 36 110.78 -17.18 -0.28
N LEU A 37 110.81 -17.84 0.88
CA LEU A 37 109.60 -18.29 1.58
C LEU A 37 108.74 -17.10 2.03
N ALA A 38 109.33 -16.05 2.61
CA ALA A 38 108.61 -14.84 3.00
C ALA A 38 108.02 -14.09 1.79
N PHE A 39 108.75 -13.99 0.67
CA PHE A 39 108.28 -13.36 -0.57
C PHE A 39 107.17 -14.18 -1.25
N SER A 40 107.26 -15.51 -1.20
CA SER A 40 106.21 -16.41 -1.67
C SER A 40 104.93 -16.30 -0.83
N ASP A 41 105.05 -16.12 0.49
CA ASP A 41 103.91 -15.90 1.39
C ASP A 41 103.28 -14.51 1.17
N THR A 42 104.08 -13.44 1.02
CA THR A 42 103.54 -12.10 0.72
C THR A 42 102.85 -12.03 -0.63
N SER A 43 103.40 -12.66 -1.67
CA SER A 43 102.78 -12.69 -3.00
C SER A 43 101.52 -13.57 -3.05
N GLN A 44 101.46 -14.65 -2.27
CA GLN A 44 100.23 -15.42 -2.08
C GLN A 44 99.16 -14.60 -1.32
N ARG A 45 99.56 -13.81 -0.31
CA ARG A 45 98.65 -12.92 0.42
C ARG A 45 98.09 -11.81 -0.48
N GLU A 46 98.90 -11.17 -1.31
CA GLU A 46 98.43 -10.15 -2.26
C GLU A 46 97.42 -10.71 -3.28
N ARG A 47 97.69 -11.88 -3.86
CA ARG A 47 96.73 -12.56 -4.75
C ARG A 47 95.44 -12.94 -4.02
N SER A 48 95.54 -13.37 -2.76
CA SER A 48 94.36 -13.66 -1.93
C SER A 48 93.54 -12.41 -1.61
N LEU A 49 94.20 -11.26 -1.42
CA LEU A 49 93.54 -9.97 -1.17
C LEU A 49 92.84 -9.45 -2.43
N GLN A 50 93.51 -9.50 -3.59
CA GLN A 50 92.89 -9.15 -4.88
C GLN A 50 91.71 -10.04 -5.22
N SER A 51 91.84 -11.36 -5.01
CA SER A 51 90.72 -12.28 -5.22
C SER A 51 89.54 -11.99 -4.28
N ARG A 52 89.79 -11.54 -3.04
CA ARG A 52 88.74 -11.11 -2.10
C ARG A 52 88.12 -9.78 -2.49
N GLU A 53 88.90 -8.82 -3.00
CA GLU A 53 88.39 -7.55 -3.52
C GLU A 53 87.52 -7.75 -4.77
N ASP A 54 87.95 -8.59 -5.70
CA ASP A 54 87.18 -8.90 -6.91
C ASP A 54 85.91 -9.69 -6.58
N ALA A 55 85.98 -10.61 -5.62
CA ALA A 55 84.80 -11.27 -5.07
C ALA A 55 83.83 -10.27 -4.41
N ALA A 56 84.34 -9.31 -3.64
CA ALA A 56 83.53 -8.26 -3.01
C ALA A 56 82.88 -7.32 -4.04
N LYS A 57 83.60 -6.93 -5.10
CA LYS A 57 83.05 -6.14 -6.22
C LYS A 57 81.98 -6.91 -6.99
N ALA A 58 82.20 -8.20 -7.25
CA ALA A 58 81.22 -9.05 -7.90
C ALA A 58 79.96 -9.25 -7.03
N GLU A 59 80.12 -9.36 -5.71
CA GLU A 59 79.01 -9.43 -4.77
C GLU A 59 78.22 -8.11 -4.71
N HIS A 60 78.91 -6.96 -4.72
CA HIS A 60 78.28 -5.64 -4.78
C HIS A 60 77.47 -5.45 -6.07
N ALA A 61 78.05 -5.80 -7.22
CA ALA A 61 77.36 -5.71 -8.51
C ALA A 61 76.14 -6.65 -8.58
N ARG A 62 76.20 -7.83 -7.97
CA ARG A 62 75.04 -8.73 -7.85
C ARG A 62 73.93 -8.12 -6.99
N ARG A 63 74.29 -7.53 -5.84
CA ARG A 63 73.33 -6.84 -4.97
C ARG A 63 72.65 -5.65 -5.65
N GLU A 64 73.39 -4.86 -6.41
CA GLU A 64 72.83 -3.74 -7.19
C GLU A 64 71.89 -4.24 -8.29
N ALA A 65 72.26 -5.31 -9.00
CA ALA A 65 71.39 -5.92 -10.01
C ALA A 65 70.11 -6.51 -9.41
N ASP A 66 70.20 -7.14 -8.23
CA ASP A 66 69.04 -7.68 -7.51
C ASP A 66 68.14 -6.56 -6.96
N LEU A 67 68.72 -5.47 -6.45
CA LEU A 67 67.96 -4.29 -6.02
C LEU A 67 67.23 -3.64 -7.21
N ALA A 68 67.91 -3.50 -8.36
CA ALA A 68 67.30 -2.97 -9.58
C ALA A 68 66.16 -3.87 -10.09
N ARG A 69 66.32 -5.21 -10.00
CA ARG A 69 65.25 -6.17 -10.33
C ARG A 69 64.06 -6.07 -9.38
N GLN A 70 64.30 -5.92 -8.07
CA GLN A 70 63.24 -5.72 -7.08
C GLN A 70 62.49 -4.41 -7.30
N GLN A 71 63.22 -3.32 -7.62
CA GLN A 71 62.63 -2.04 -7.96
C GLN A 71 61.78 -2.13 -9.24
N ALA A 72 62.29 -2.76 -10.30
CA ALA A 72 61.55 -2.98 -11.55
C ALA A 72 60.29 -3.83 -11.35
N ALA A 73 60.39 -4.91 -10.56
CA ALA A 73 59.24 -5.75 -10.23
C ALA A 73 58.18 -4.99 -9.42
N SER A 74 58.61 -4.14 -8.48
CA SER A 74 57.73 -3.28 -7.69
C SER A 74 57.04 -2.21 -8.55
N THR A 75 57.76 -1.59 -9.50
CA THR A 75 57.15 -0.64 -10.44
C THR A 75 56.15 -1.30 -11.36
N ASP A 76 56.44 -2.52 -11.86
CA ASP A 76 55.51 -3.29 -12.69
C ASP A 76 54.25 -3.74 -11.93
N GLU A 77 54.37 -4.00 -10.63
CA GLU A 77 53.24 -4.29 -9.76
C GLU A 77 52.37 -3.06 -9.52
N ILE A 78 52.99 -1.90 -9.23
CA ILE A 78 52.30 -0.62 -9.09
C ILE A 78 51.57 -0.23 -10.38
N GLU A 79 52.20 -0.42 -11.55
CA GLU A 79 51.55 -0.16 -12.84
C GLU A 79 50.35 -1.07 -13.10
N ARG A 80 50.45 -2.36 -12.75
CA ARG A 80 49.33 -3.31 -12.86
C ARG A 80 48.16 -2.90 -11.96
N GLU A 81 48.43 -2.53 -10.71
CA GLU A 81 47.40 -2.04 -9.79
C GLU A 81 46.80 -0.71 -10.26
N ARG A 82 47.61 0.20 -10.82
CA ARG A 82 47.11 1.45 -11.41
C ARG A 82 46.18 1.20 -12.59
N ARG A 83 46.50 0.25 -13.47
CA ARG A 83 45.61 -0.16 -14.58
C ARG A 83 44.30 -0.75 -14.07
N LYS A 84 44.32 -1.61 -13.05
CA LYS A 84 43.10 -2.13 -12.41
C LYS A 84 42.28 -1.01 -11.81
N PHE A 85 42.91 -0.04 -11.16
CA PHE A 85 42.24 1.11 -10.56
C PHE A 85 41.62 2.02 -11.64
N ASP A 86 42.33 2.29 -12.73
CA ASP A 86 41.81 3.07 -13.85
C ASP A 86 40.63 2.38 -14.54
N GLN A 87 40.64 1.05 -14.67
CA GLN A 87 39.51 0.25 -15.15
C GLN A 87 38.30 0.32 -14.21
N HIS A 88 38.52 0.21 -12.90
CA HIS A 88 37.45 0.40 -11.90
C HIS A 88 36.90 1.83 -11.95
N ARG A 89 37.75 2.84 -12.12
CA ARG A 89 37.33 4.23 -12.23
C ARG A 89 36.53 4.48 -13.51
N ALA A 90 36.89 3.84 -14.62
CA ALA A 90 36.15 3.92 -15.87
C ALA A 90 34.76 3.26 -15.76
N THR A 91 34.68 2.08 -15.16
CA THR A 91 33.40 1.39 -14.92
C THR A 91 32.49 2.18 -13.97
N TRP A 92 33.03 2.71 -12.87
CA TRP A 92 32.28 3.59 -11.97
C TRP A 92 31.79 4.88 -12.64
N ARG A 93 32.59 5.48 -13.53
CA ARG A 93 32.16 6.66 -14.30
C ARG A 93 31.02 6.33 -15.26
N ALA A 94 31.14 5.22 -15.99
CA ALA A 94 30.09 4.77 -16.90
C ALA A 94 28.78 4.49 -16.17
N GLU A 95 28.84 3.83 -15.01
CA GLU A 95 27.66 3.56 -14.18
C GLU A 95 27.04 4.83 -13.61
N ARG A 96 27.87 5.77 -13.12
CA ARG A 96 27.40 7.08 -12.66
C ARG A 96 26.70 7.85 -13.78
N ASP A 97 27.30 7.89 -14.97
CA ASP A 97 26.76 8.64 -16.09
C ASP A 97 25.43 8.02 -16.56
N ARG A 98 25.34 6.68 -16.59
CA ARG A 98 24.08 5.95 -16.80
C ARG A 98 22.99 6.34 -15.78
N LEU A 99 23.32 6.34 -14.48
CA LEU A 99 22.35 6.71 -13.43
C LEU A 99 21.89 8.17 -13.57
N LEU A 100 22.79 9.07 -13.98
CA LEU A 100 22.44 10.48 -14.22
C LEU A 100 21.50 10.64 -15.43
N ASP A 101 21.69 9.84 -16.47
CA ASP A 101 20.80 9.81 -17.64
C ASP A 101 19.42 9.23 -17.26
N GLU A 102 19.36 8.15 -16.49
CA GLU A 102 18.08 7.59 -15.98
C GLU A 102 17.30 8.61 -15.12
N VAL A 103 17.99 9.38 -14.28
CA VAL A 103 17.37 10.46 -13.47
C VAL A 103 16.87 11.60 -14.36
N ARG A 104 17.57 11.91 -15.46
CA ARG A 104 17.14 12.92 -16.42
C ARG A 104 15.88 12.46 -17.16
N GLU A 105 15.87 11.24 -17.66
CA GLU A 105 14.72 10.63 -18.33
C GLU A 105 13.49 10.59 -17.40
N PHE A 106 13.70 10.25 -16.12
CA PHE A 106 12.63 10.30 -15.12
C PHE A 106 12.00 11.69 -14.99
N ARG A 107 12.84 12.73 -14.90
CA ARG A 107 12.39 14.10 -14.76
C ARG A 107 11.62 14.55 -16.00
N GLU A 108 12.12 14.24 -17.20
CA GLU A 108 11.46 14.55 -18.46
C GLU A 108 10.11 13.82 -18.61
N ALA A 109 10.03 12.55 -18.17
CA ALA A 109 8.78 11.78 -18.18
C ALA A 109 7.72 12.35 -17.22
N LEU A 110 8.14 12.89 -16.06
CA LEU A 110 7.25 13.61 -15.15
C LEU A 110 6.76 14.93 -15.74
N ASP A 111 7.65 15.69 -16.38
CA ASP A 111 7.34 17.00 -16.96
C ASP A 111 6.41 16.90 -18.19
N THR A 112 6.48 15.79 -18.94
CA THR A 112 5.59 15.52 -20.08
C THR A 112 4.14 15.20 -19.65
N GLY A 113 3.95 14.74 -18.41
CA GLY A 113 2.65 14.55 -17.79
C GLY A 113 2.59 13.36 -16.82
N PHE A 114 1.69 13.44 -15.84
CA PHE A 114 1.54 12.47 -14.76
C PHE A 114 1.42 11.02 -15.23
N LEU A 115 0.76 10.76 -16.38
CA LEU A 115 0.61 9.41 -16.92
C LEU A 115 1.95 8.80 -17.37
N GLN A 116 2.82 9.60 -17.99
CA GLN A 116 4.10 9.11 -18.51
C GLN A 116 5.10 8.90 -17.37
N GLY A 117 5.15 9.81 -16.39
CA GLY A 117 5.94 9.61 -15.18
C GLY A 117 5.52 8.36 -14.39
N ARG A 118 4.21 8.08 -14.30
CA ARG A 118 3.69 6.86 -13.64
C ARG A 118 4.06 5.58 -14.39
N LYS A 119 4.01 5.58 -15.73
CA LYS A 119 4.46 4.43 -16.53
C LYS A 119 5.94 4.18 -16.35
N TRP A 120 6.76 5.22 -16.43
CA TRP A 120 8.20 5.10 -16.19
C TRP A 120 8.48 4.50 -14.80
N LEU A 121 7.78 4.96 -13.76
CA LEU A 121 7.98 4.45 -12.40
C LEU A 121 7.51 3.00 -12.24
N ALA A 122 6.45 2.59 -12.93
CA ALA A 122 6.01 1.19 -12.96
C ALA A 122 7.05 0.29 -13.67
N ASP A 123 7.72 0.82 -14.70
CA ASP A 123 8.72 0.10 -15.49
C ASP A 123 10.01 -0.06 -14.68
N ALA A 124 10.49 1.02 -14.04
CA ALA A 124 11.61 0.98 -13.11
C ALA A 124 11.37 0.00 -11.95
N PHE A 125 10.14 -0.04 -11.41
CA PHE A 125 9.78 -1.00 -10.36
C PHE A 125 9.80 -2.46 -10.87
N SER A 126 9.34 -2.70 -12.09
CA SER A 126 9.40 -4.00 -12.74
C SER A 126 10.84 -4.48 -12.93
N GLU A 127 11.73 -3.60 -13.41
CA GLU A 127 13.16 -3.89 -13.57
C GLU A 127 13.85 -4.21 -12.25
N TYR A 128 13.51 -3.48 -11.18
CA TYR A 128 13.99 -3.78 -9.83
C TYR A 128 13.59 -5.20 -9.37
N ILE A 129 12.32 -5.58 -9.53
CA ILE A 129 11.85 -6.93 -9.17
C ILE A 129 12.55 -8.01 -10.02
N GLN A 130 12.72 -7.75 -11.31
CA GLN A 130 13.40 -8.67 -12.22
C GLN A 130 14.87 -8.85 -11.84
N THR A 131 15.56 -7.78 -11.42
CA THR A 131 16.97 -7.81 -11.01
C THR A 131 17.16 -8.75 -9.82
N ARG A 132 16.26 -8.70 -8.83
CA ARG A 132 16.30 -9.60 -7.67
C ARG A 132 16.10 -11.07 -8.03
N ASP A 133 15.21 -11.36 -8.99
CA ASP A 133 15.02 -12.74 -9.47
C ASP A 133 16.19 -13.21 -10.32
N TYR A 134 16.82 -12.30 -11.05
CA TYR A 134 18.01 -12.60 -11.82
C TYR A 134 19.20 -12.94 -10.90
N GLU A 135 19.42 -12.20 -9.82
CA GLU A 135 20.41 -12.53 -8.78
C GLU A 135 20.20 -13.94 -8.23
N LEU A 136 18.94 -14.29 -7.91
CA LEU A 136 18.59 -15.62 -7.45
C LEU A 136 18.88 -16.69 -8.51
N ALA A 137 18.52 -16.45 -9.77
CA ALA A 137 18.84 -17.35 -10.88
C ALA A 137 20.35 -17.54 -11.06
N CYS A 138 21.14 -16.48 -10.98
CA CYS A 138 22.60 -16.53 -11.03
C CYS A 138 23.19 -17.34 -9.87
N SER A 139 22.66 -17.19 -8.65
CA SER A 139 23.12 -17.96 -7.49
C SER A 139 22.94 -19.48 -7.70
N LEU A 140 21.89 -19.89 -8.41
CA LEU A 140 21.62 -21.30 -8.74
C LEU A 140 22.58 -21.87 -9.77
N VAL A 141 23.18 -21.02 -10.62
CA VAL A 141 24.18 -21.39 -11.62
C VAL A 141 25.59 -21.46 -11.00
N VAL A 142 25.95 -20.50 -10.15
CA VAL A 142 27.32 -20.35 -9.61
C VAL A 142 27.60 -21.29 -8.42
N LYS A 143 26.57 -21.85 -7.78
CA LYS A 143 26.75 -22.75 -6.63
C LYS A 143 27.56 -24.02 -6.97
N PRO A 144 28.19 -24.69 -5.99
CA PRO A 144 29.08 -25.84 -6.22
C PRO A 144 28.45 -27.02 -6.97
N SER A 145 27.12 -27.18 -6.92
CA SER A 145 26.37 -28.14 -7.74
C SER A 145 25.31 -27.40 -8.55
N PRO A 146 25.65 -26.89 -9.76
CA PRO A 146 24.78 -26.01 -10.54
C PRO A 146 23.39 -26.60 -10.82
N ALA A 147 22.35 -25.81 -10.61
CA ALA A 147 20.96 -26.20 -10.86
C ALA A 147 20.40 -25.45 -12.08
N LEU A 148 20.85 -25.81 -13.28
CA LEU A 148 20.54 -25.09 -14.53
C LEU A 148 19.03 -25.02 -14.83
N LYS A 149 18.32 -26.16 -14.72
CA LYS A 149 16.86 -26.19 -14.90
C LYS A 149 16.11 -25.34 -13.88
N GLY A 150 16.62 -25.27 -12.64
CA GLY A 150 16.06 -24.43 -11.59
C GLY A 150 16.29 -22.94 -11.87
N ALA A 151 17.49 -22.57 -12.34
CA ALA A 151 17.80 -21.21 -12.75
C ALA A 151 16.94 -20.73 -13.92
N GLU A 152 16.69 -21.60 -14.91
CA GLU A 152 15.80 -21.29 -16.03
C GLU A 152 14.35 -21.10 -15.57
N ALA A 153 13.84 -21.98 -14.71
CA ALA A 153 12.50 -21.86 -14.14
C ALA A 153 12.34 -20.55 -13.33
N VAL A 154 13.31 -20.22 -12.48
CA VAL A 154 13.32 -18.96 -11.71
C VAL A 154 13.36 -17.74 -12.63
N SER A 155 14.16 -17.78 -13.70
CA SER A 155 14.22 -16.70 -14.69
C SER A 155 12.88 -16.48 -15.41
N GLN A 156 12.21 -17.57 -15.83
CA GLN A 156 10.88 -17.48 -16.46
C GLN A 156 9.80 -16.97 -15.50
N ILE A 157 9.82 -17.43 -14.24
CA ILE A 157 8.90 -16.93 -13.19
C ILE A 157 9.19 -15.46 -12.90
N GLY A 158 10.46 -15.06 -12.84
CA GLY A 158 10.88 -13.68 -12.60
C GLY A 158 10.37 -12.72 -13.66
N LYS A 159 10.43 -13.10 -14.95
CA LYS A 159 9.84 -12.30 -16.04
C LYS A 159 8.34 -12.09 -15.87
N LYS A 160 7.59 -13.15 -15.51
CA LYS A 160 6.14 -13.05 -15.26
C LYS A 160 5.84 -12.19 -14.03
N ARG A 161 6.66 -12.31 -12.98
CA ARG A 161 6.51 -11.54 -11.74
C ARG A 161 6.79 -10.05 -11.96
N ALA A 162 7.78 -9.72 -12.79
CA ALA A 162 8.08 -8.35 -13.19
C ALA A 162 6.90 -7.72 -13.95
N GLU A 163 6.34 -8.42 -14.94
CA GLU A 163 5.15 -7.95 -15.67
C GLU A 163 3.94 -7.75 -14.76
N MET A 164 3.67 -8.69 -13.84
CA MET A 164 2.60 -8.54 -12.85
C MET A 164 2.85 -7.35 -11.91
N ALA A 165 4.10 -7.11 -11.50
CA ALA A 165 4.46 -5.98 -10.65
C ALA A 165 4.25 -4.64 -11.37
N ARG A 166 4.60 -4.55 -12.67
CA ARG A 166 4.31 -3.39 -13.54
C ARG A 166 2.82 -3.08 -13.54
N GLN A 167 1.99 -4.07 -13.85
CA GLN A 167 0.53 -3.92 -13.93
C GLN A 167 -0.09 -3.53 -12.59
N LEU A 168 0.32 -4.19 -11.50
CA LEU A 168 -0.12 -3.87 -10.15
C LEU A 168 0.21 -2.43 -9.77
N LYS A 169 1.42 -1.97 -10.11
CA LYS A 169 1.84 -0.61 -9.79
C LYS A 169 1.04 0.44 -10.56
N MET A 170 0.75 0.18 -11.84
CA MET A 170 -0.14 1.02 -12.64
C MET A 170 -1.55 1.10 -12.07
N LEU A 171 -2.13 -0.04 -11.65
CA LEU A 171 -3.44 -0.07 -11.00
C LEU A 171 -3.44 0.72 -9.68
N GLN A 172 -2.39 0.57 -8.87
CA GLN A 172 -2.23 1.37 -7.64
C GLN A 172 -2.23 2.87 -7.94
N PHE A 173 -1.51 3.32 -8.97
CA PHE A 173 -1.51 4.74 -9.34
C PHE A 173 -2.87 5.23 -9.85
N GLN A 174 -3.59 4.39 -10.61
CA GLN A 174 -4.94 4.70 -11.07
C GLN A 174 -5.90 4.86 -9.88
N LEU A 175 -5.91 3.89 -8.96
CA LEU A 175 -6.75 3.93 -7.76
C LEU A 175 -6.42 5.15 -6.88
N ALA A 176 -5.14 5.40 -6.60
CA ALA A 176 -4.72 6.56 -5.82
C ALA A 176 -5.16 7.88 -6.48
N SER A 177 -5.13 7.96 -7.81
CA SER A 177 -5.64 9.14 -8.53
C SER A 177 -7.14 9.30 -8.34
N TYR A 178 -7.91 8.22 -8.44
CA TYR A 178 -9.35 8.26 -8.22
C TYR A 178 -9.69 8.66 -6.79
N GLU A 179 -8.97 8.13 -5.80
CA GLU A 179 -9.15 8.51 -4.39
C GLU A 179 -8.80 9.98 -4.13
N GLU A 180 -7.77 10.52 -4.79
CA GLU A 180 -7.38 11.93 -4.68
C GLU A 180 -8.42 12.87 -5.32
N TYR A 181 -8.87 12.57 -6.55
CA TYR A 181 -9.84 13.40 -7.26
C TYR A 181 -11.27 13.24 -6.73
N PHE A 182 -11.60 12.07 -6.17
CA PHE A 182 -12.90 11.76 -5.59
C PHE A 182 -12.76 11.22 -4.16
N PRO A 183 -12.41 12.07 -3.17
CA PRO A 183 -12.24 11.65 -1.77
C PRO A 183 -13.48 10.98 -1.18
N VAL A 184 -14.67 11.26 -1.74
CA VAL A 184 -15.92 10.58 -1.38
C VAL A 184 -15.81 9.05 -1.55
N LEU A 185 -15.03 8.55 -2.52
CA LEU A 185 -14.85 7.12 -2.74
C LEU A 185 -14.22 6.41 -1.53
N LEU A 186 -13.40 7.11 -0.73
CA LEU A 186 -12.80 6.53 0.47
C LEU A 186 -13.85 6.15 1.52
N GLU A 187 -14.94 6.93 1.61
CA GLU A 187 -16.03 6.66 2.55
C GLU A 187 -16.86 5.43 2.14
N TYR A 188 -16.88 5.13 0.83
CA TYR A 188 -17.66 4.04 0.25
C TYR A 188 -16.80 2.86 -0.24
N ARG A 189 -15.48 2.88 -0.08
CA ARG A 189 -14.56 1.85 -0.60
C ARG A 189 -15.01 0.46 -0.19
N ASP A 190 -15.23 0.26 1.10
CA ASP A 190 -15.63 -1.03 1.63
C ASP A 190 -17.05 -1.41 1.16
N ALA A 191 -17.96 -0.43 0.99
CA ALA A 191 -19.31 -0.68 0.46
C ALA A 191 -19.33 -1.02 -1.05
N ILE A 192 -18.40 -0.46 -1.84
CA ILE A 192 -18.21 -0.77 -3.26
C ILE A 192 -17.60 -2.17 -3.41
N LEU A 193 -16.57 -2.49 -2.61
CA LEU A 193 -15.89 -3.79 -2.64
C LEU A 193 -16.75 -4.94 -2.10
N ASP A 194 -17.63 -4.65 -1.13
CA ASP A 194 -18.61 -5.63 -0.62
C ASP A 194 -19.79 -5.85 -1.62
N GLU A 195 -19.73 -5.32 -2.85
CA GLU A 195 -20.79 -5.36 -3.88
C GLU A 195 -22.16 -4.82 -3.40
N VAL A 196 -22.16 -3.94 -2.38
CA VAL A 196 -23.37 -3.39 -1.78
C VAL A 196 -23.87 -2.15 -2.52
N VAL A 197 -23.04 -1.54 -3.38
CA VAL A 197 -23.52 -0.56 -4.35
C VAL A 197 -24.28 -1.31 -5.43
N ASP A 198 -25.60 -1.16 -5.42
CA ASP A 198 -26.46 -1.71 -6.42
C ASP A 198 -26.23 -1.01 -7.77
N LEU A 199 -25.20 -1.43 -8.50
CA LEU A 199 -24.99 -1.07 -9.92
C LEU A 199 -26.16 -1.60 -10.79
N ARG A 200 -27.12 -2.34 -10.20
CA ARG A 200 -28.31 -2.88 -10.85
C ARG A 200 -29.46 -1.90 -11.01
N ASN A 201 -29.21 -0.59 -10.96
CA ASN A 201 -30.12 0.33 -11.67
C ASN A 201 -30.31 -0.09 -13.15
N GLY A 202 -29.40 -0.90 -13.71
CA GLY A 202 -29.56 -1.62 -14.99
C GLY A 202 -30.20 -3.02 -14.95
N ALA A 203 -30.29 -3.73 -13.81
CA ALA A 203 -30.95 -5.05 -13.76
C ALA A 203 -32.48 -4.97 -13.60
N SER A 204 -33.02 -3.75 -13.44
CA SER A 204 -34.44 -3.45 -13.44
C SER A 204 -35.17 -3.99 -14.68
N GLU A 205 -34.49 -4.08 -15.83
CA GLU A 205 -35.09 -4.64 -17.07
C GLU A 205 -35.33 -6.15 -17.00
N ALA A 206 -34.43 -6.94 -16.40
CA ALA A 206 -34.51 -8.40 -16.38
C ALA A 206 -35.47 -8.96 -15.30
N LEU A 207 -35.84 -8.13 -14.31
CA LEU A 207 -36.74 -8.48 -13.21
C LEU A 207 -38.17 -7.92 -13.39
N LYS A 208 -38.45 -7.23 -14.50
CA LYS A 208 -39.81 -6.75 -14.84
C LYS A 208 -40.76 -7.94 -14.95
N GLY A 209 -41.60 -8.12 -13.93
CA GLY A 209 -42.68 -9.14 -13.87
C GLY A 209 -42.49 -10.22 -12.81
N VAL A 210 -41.33 -10.30 -12.15
CA VAL A 210 -41.10 -11.22 -11.03
C VAL A 210 -41.47 -10.53 -9.72
N ASP A 211 -42.24 -11.20 -8.86
CA ASP A 211 -42.57 -10.66 -7.53
C ASP A 211 -41.29 -10.37 -6.75
N PRO A 212 -41.13 -9.19 -6.12
CA PRO A 212 -39.94 -8.88 -5.34
C PRO A 212 -39.59 -9.92 -4.27
N ALA A 213 -40.58 -10.60 -3.68
CA ALA A 213 -40.34 -11.67 -2.72
C ALA A 213 -39.61 -12.89 -3.34
N LEU A 214 -39.85 -13.17 -4.63
CA LEU A 214 -39.13 -14.19 -5.41
C LEU A 214 -37.80 -13.65 -5.95
N GLY A 215 -37.80 -12.43 -6.51
CA GLY A 215 -36.62 -11.82 -7.11
C GLY A 215 -35.49 -11.56 -6.11
N LEU A 216 -35.84 -11.30 -4.85
CA LEU A 216 -34.89 -11.17 -3.73
C LEU A 216 -34.51 -12.52 -3.09
N GLY A 217 -35.07 -13.64 -3.56
CA GLY A 217 -34.82 -14.97 -2.99
C GLY A 217 -35.34 -15.16 -1.56
N ILE A 218 -36.30 -14.33 -1.11
CA ILE A 218 -36.89 -14.41 0.23
C ILE A 218 -37.81 -15.65 0.32
N LEU A 219 -38.52 -15.94 -0.76
CA LEU A 219 -39.34 -17.13 -0.94
C LEU A 219 -38.78 -18.00 -2.06
N SER A 220 -38.85 -19.32 -1.89
CA SER A 220 -38.64 -20.26 -2.99
C SER A 220 -39.87 -20.30 -3.91
N LYS A 221 -39.68 -20.78 -5.15
CA LYS A 221 -40.78 -20.93 -6.11
C LYS A 221 -41.88 -21.86 -5.59
N GLU A 222 -41.50 -22.96 -4.93
CA GLU A 222 -42.45 -23.91 -4.36
C GLU A 222 -43.31 -23.30 -3.24
N GLU A 223 -42.70 -22.54 -2.33
CA GLU A 223 -43.42 -21.87 -1.24
C GLU A 223 -44.36 -20.80 -1.79
N TYR A 224 -43.93 -20.09 -2.82
CA TYR A 224 -44.72 -19.06 -3.47
C TYR A 224 -45.96 -19.64 -4.17
N GLU A 225 -45.88 -20.85 -4.73
CA GLU A 225 -47.02 -21.50 -5.39
C GLU A 225 -47.96 -22.19 -4.39
N LYS A 226 -47.44 -22.77 -3.31
CA LYS A 226 -48.24 -23.56 -2.34
C LYS A 226 -48.98 -22.71 -1.30
N LEU A 227 -48.42 -21.59 -0.86
CA LEU A 227 -48.97 -20.83 0.27
C LEU A 227 -50.07 -19.84 -0.15
N PRO A 228 -51.12 -19.64 0.68
CA PRO A 228 -52.07 -18.53 0.53
C PRO A 228 -51.37 -17.16 0.62
N ASN A 229 -51.93 -16.12 0.00
CA ASN A 229 -51.27 -14.80 -0.08
C ASN A 229 -50.92 -14.20 1.29
N VAL A 230 -51.85 -14.23 2.26
CA VAL A 230 -51.63 -13.69 3.61
C VAL A 230 -50.42 -14.36 4.26
N GLU A 231 -50.42 -15.70 4.30
CA GLU A 231 -49.37 -16.50 4.93
C GLU A 231 -48.03 -16.39 4.17
N LYS A 232 -48.08 -16.40 2.84
CA LYS A 232 -46.93 -16.25 1.94
C LYS A 232 -46.18 -14.95 2.21
N PHE A 233 -46.91 -13.83 2.26
CA PHE A 233 -46.29 -12.52 2.42
C PHE A 233 -45.96 -12.21 3.89
N GLN A 234 -46.66 -12.81 4.85
CA GLN A 234 -46.24 -12.79 6.25
C GLN A 234 -44.89 -13.51 6.41
N LEU A 235 -44.75 -14.71 5.84
CA LEU A 235 -43.50 -15.46 5.85
C LEU A 235 -42.35 -14.67 5.17
N ALA A 236 -42.64 -13.99 4.06
CA ALA A 236 -41.67 -13.13 3.40
C ALA A 236 -41.23 -11.96 4.29
N LEU A 237 -42.16 -11.31 4.99
CA LEU A 237 -41.85 -10.22 5.93
C LEU A 237 -41.02 -10.71 7.12
N ASP A 238 -41.35 -11.87 7.68
CA ASP A 238 -40.60 -12.44 8.80
C ASP A 238 -39.18 -12.84 8.40
N ARG A 239 -39.00 -13.42 7.20
CA ARG A 239 -37.67 -13.69 6.62
C ARG A 239 -36.90 -12.42 6.30
N TYR A 240 -37.58 -11.38 5.81
CA TYR A 240 -36.97 -10.08 5.58
C TYR A 240 -36.39 -9.49 6.89
N TRP A 241 -37.08 -9.66 8.01
CA TRP A 241 -36.56 -9.28 9.32
C TRP A 241 -35.40 -10.17 9.78
N ALA A 242 -35.54 -11.49 9.65
CA ALA A 242 -34.57 -12.47 10.17
C ALA A 242 -33.26 -12.54 9.39
N ARG A 243 -33.25 -12.20 8.10
CA ARG A 243 -32.03 -12.27 7.29
C ARG A 243 -30.97 -11.28 7.76
N GLU A 244 -29.71 -11.69 7.59
CA GLU A 244 -28.57 -10.79 7.69
C GLU A 244 -28.67 -9.71 6.61
N LYS A 245 -28.41 -8.47 7.02
CA LYS A 245 -28.53 -7.28 6.18
C LYS A 245 -27.16 -6.67 5.99
N SER A 246 -26.89 -6.18 4.79
CA SER A 246 -25.70 -5.38 4.53
C SER A 246 -25.74 -4.07 5.31
N LYS A 247 -24.59 -3.40 5.48
CA LYS A 247 -24.53 -2.09 6.16
C LYS A 247 -25.45 -1.05 5.51
N LEU A 248 -25.58 -1.07 4.19
CA LEU A 248 -26.47 -0.17 3.46
C LEU A 248 -27.94 -0.49 3.71
N GLU A 249 -28.30 -1.78 3.72
CA GLU A 249 -29.67 -2.21 4.04
C GLU A 249 -30.03 -1.86 5.48
N ILE A 250 -29.10 -1.98 6.43
CA ILE A 250 -29.26 -1.51 7.81
C ILE A 250 -29.49 0.01 7.83
N GLY A 251 -28.73 0.78 7.05
CA GLY A 251 -28.93 2.23 6.89
C GLY A 251 -30.34 2.56 6.40
N ARG A 252 -30.78 1.95 5.29
CA ARG A 252 -32.13 2.14 4.73
C ARG A 252 -33.24 1.74 5.72
N VAL A 253 -33.08 0.62 6.42
CA VAL A 253 -34.05 0.20 7.45
C VAL A 253 -34.09 1.21 8.60
N TYR A 254 -32.96 1.77 8.97
CA TYR A 254 -32.90 2.79 10.01
C TYR A 254 -33.53 4.11 9.58
N GLU A 255 -33.28 4.58 8.37
CA GLU A 255 -33.95 5.76 7.79
C GLU A 255 -35.47 5.58 7.77
N ARG A 256 -35.95 4.41 7.35
CA ARG A 256 -37.37 4.04 7.40
C ARG A 256 -37.91 4.01 8.82
N TYR A 257 -37.14 3.51 9.80
CA TYR A 257 -37.55 3.49 11.20
C TYR A 257 -37.71 4.89 11.77
N VAL A 258 -36.71 5.76 11.57
CA VAL A 258 -36.77 7.16 12.02
C VAL A 258 -37.92 7.89 11.32
N GLY A 259 -38.12 7.67 10.02
CA GLY A 259 -39.27 8.21 9.28
C GLY A 259 -40.61 7.76 9.86
N TYR A 260 -40.76 6.47 10.17
CA TYR A 260 -41.95 5.94 10.88
C TYR A 260 -42.22 6.64 12.21
N LEU A 261 -41.17 6.93 13.01
CA LEU A 261 -41.34 7.65 14.28
C LEU A 261 -41.90 9.06 14.05
N TYR A 262 -41.39 9.77 13.03
CA TYR A 262 -41.88 11.08 12.63
C TYR A 262 -43.33 11.04 12.10
N GLU A 263 -43.66 10.08 11.24
CA GLU A 263 -45.02 9.91 10.71
C GLU A 263 -46.02 9.61 11.82
N ARG A 264 -45.64 8.80 12.82
CA ARG A 264 -46.47 8.53 14.01
C ARG A 264 -46.71 9.79 14.86
N GLU A 265 -45.78 10.74 14.83
CA GLU A 265 -45.90 12.05 15.47
C GLU A 265 -46.65 13.08 14.60
N GLY A 266 -47.17 12.68 13.43
CA GLY A 266 -47.94 13.54 12.53
C GLY A 266 -47.11 14.45 11.65
N TRP A 267 -45.82 14.13 11.43
CA TRP A 267 -44.99 14.85 10.47
C TRP A 267 -45.13 14.28 9.06
N ALA A 268 -45.15 15.15 8.06
CA ALA A 268 -45.02 14.75 6.66
C ALA A 268 -43.53 14.49 6.34
N VAL A 269 -43.17 13.25 6.00
CA VAL A 269 -41.77 12.82 5.82
C VAL A 269 -41.43 12.61 4.35
N SER A 270 -40.32 13.18 3.90
CA SER A 270 -39.69 12.91 2.61
C SER A 270 -38.37 12.15 2.80
N TYR A 271 -38.27 10.95 2.22
CA TYR A 271 -37.13 10.03 2.34
C TYR A 271 -36.02 10.33 1.31
N GLN A 272 -35.38 11.50 1.42
CA GLN A 272 -34.39 11.95 0.43
C GLN A 272 -33.17 11.04 0.30
N GLY A 273 -32.68 10.44 1.39
CA GLY A 273 -31.54 9.50 1.34
C GLY A 273 -31.83 8.29 0.45
N ILE A 274 -33.04 7.74 0.56
CA ILE A 274 -33.47 6.60 -0.25
C ILE A 274 -33.74 7.01 -1.71
N GLU A 275 -34.33 8.19 -1.94
CA GLU A 275 -34.74 8.64 -3.28
C GLU A 275 -33.58 9.21 -4.12
N LYS A 276 -32.68 9.97 -3.50
CA LYS A 276 -31.61 10.71 -4.19
C LYS A 276 -30.22 10.09 -4.02
N GLY A 277 -30.07 9.13 -3.11
CA GLY A 277 -28.80 8.46 -2.86
C GLY A 277 -27.67 9.46 -2.66
N LEU A 278 -26.68 9.44 -3.55
CA LEU A 278 -25.45 10.28 -3.47
C LEU A 278 -25.71 11.80 -3.59
N GLU A 279 -26.86 12.22 -4.12
CA GLU A 279 -27.20 13.64 -4.31
C GLU A 279 -27.94 14.26 -3.11
N ASP A 280 -28.14 13.50 -2.04
CA ASP A 280 -28.86 13.94 -0.84
C ASP A 280 -28.06 14.93 0.03
N PHE A 281 -26.74 15.04 -0.21
CA PHE A 281 -25.77 15.77 0.62
C PHE A 281 -25.80 15.34 2.10
N GLY A 282 -26.13 14.07 2.38
CA GLY A 282 -26.23 13.52 3.72
C GLY A 282 -27.47 13.98 4.51
N ARG A 283 -28.54 14.40 3.81
CA ARG A 283 -29.85 14.71 4.40
C ARG A 283 -30.78 13.54 4.12
N ASP A 284 -30.93 12.66 5.11
CA ASP A 284 -31.64 11.40 4.92
C ASP A 284 -33.16 11.63 4.88
N LEU A 285 -33.69 12.45 5.80
CA LEU A 285 -35.13 12.78 5.85
C LEU A 285 -35.36 14.30 5.90
N ILE A 286 -36.46 14.73 5.29
CA ILE A 286 -37.02 16.07 5.48
C ILE A 286 -38.42 15.91 6.05
N CYS A 287 -38.62 16.32 7.30
CA CYS A 287 -39.89 16.18 7.99
C CYS A 287 -40.52 17.56 8.16
N GLN A 288 -41.79 17.72 7.79
CA GLN A 288 -42.51 18.99 7.86
C GLN A 288 -43.78 18.87 8.71
N ARG A 289 -44.01 19.84 9.61
CA ARG A 289 -45.24 19.91 10.41
C ARG A 289 -45.47 21.34 10.89
N ASP A 290 -46.68 21.87 10.70
CA ASP A 290 -47.10 23.19 11.22
C ASP A 290 -46.16 24.38 10.92
N GLY A 291 -45.41 24.31 9.81
CA GLY A 291 -44.43 25.34 9.43
C GLY A 291 -43.00 25.07 9.89
N ASP A 292 -42.79 24.08 10.75
CA ASP A 292 -41.48 23.60 11.17
C ASP A 292 -40.94 22.56 10.18
N ILE A 293 -39.63 22.61 9.93
CA ILE A 293 -38.94 21.67 9.06
C ILE A 293 -37.77 21.06 9.81
N HIS A 294 -37.76 19.74 9.97
CA HIS A 294 -36.60 19.02 10.46
C HIS A 294 -35.80 18.44 9.31
N ILE A 295 -34.52 18.79 9.24
CA ILE A 295 -33.55 18.16 8.33
C ILE A 295 -32.83 17.09 9.13
N VAL A 296 -33.13 15.83 8.83
CA VAL A 296 -32.70 14.70 9.64
C VAL A 296 -31.56 13.94 8.96
N GLN A 297 -30.48 13.69 9.69
CA GLN A 297 -29.46 12.73 9.32
C GLN A 297 -29.49 11.53 10.26
N CYS A 298 -29.47 10.33 9.70
CA CYS A 298 -29.61 9.04 10.36
C CYS A 298 -28.27 8.29 10.28
N LYS A 299 -27.73 7.85 11.42
CA LYS A 299 -26.53 6.99 11.49
C LYS A 299 -26.74 5.77 12.39
N CYS A 300 -26.91 4.61 11.76
CA CYS A 300 -26.99 3.32 12.44
C CYS A 300 -25.63 2.62 12.47
N TRP A 301 -24.79 2.94 13.46
CA TRP A 301 -23.45 2.36 13.63
C TRP A 301 -23.37 1.42 14.85
N SER A 302 -22.36 0.55 14.86
CA SER A 302 -22.05 -0.28 16.04
C SER A 302 -21.80 0.60 17.27
N LYS A 303 -22.15 0.10 18.45
CA LYS A 303 -21.95 0.76 19.75
C LYS A 303 -20.47 1.05 20.05
N ASP A 304 -19.55 0.27 19.48
CA ASP A 304 -18.11 0.47 19.65
C ASP A 304 -17.57 1.63 18.81
N LYS A 305 -18.36 2.11 17.84
CA LYS A 305 -18.01 3.27 17.03
C LYS A 305 -18.55 4.53 17.67
N GLN A 306 -17.86 5.64 17.45
CA GLN A 306 -18.23 6.94 17.97
C GLN A 306 -18.49 7.91 16.83
N ILE A 307 -19.55 8.72 16.96
CA ILE A 307 -19.84 9.80 16.02
C ILE A 307 -18.88 10.98 16.28
N ARG A 308 -18.19 11.38 15.22
CA ARG A 308 -17.24 12.50 15.22
C ARG A 308 -17.90 13.78 14.72
N GLU A 309 -17.34 14.90 15.16
CA GLU A 309 -17.74 16.28 14.92
C GLU A 309 -17.99 16.59 13.43
N LYS A 310 -17.24 15.93 12.52
CA LYS A 310 -17.40 16.09 11.07
C LYS A 310 -18.83 15.85 10.58
N HIS A 311 -19.55 14.90 11.19
CA HIS A 311 -20.91 14.56 10.76
C HIS A 311 -21.93 15.62 11.18
N ILE A 312 -21.76 16.16 12.39
CA ILE A 312 -22.59 17.26 12.90
C ILE A 312 -22.36 18.53 12.05
N LEU A 313 -21.08 18.83 11.76
CA LEU A 313 -20.71 19.96 10.89
C LEU A 313 -21.28 19.80 9.47
N GLN A 314 -21.22 18.58 8.91
CA GLN A 314 -21.80 18.28 7.60
C GLN A 314 -23.31 18.51 7.59
N LEU A 315 -24.06 17.92 8.53
CA LEU A 315 -25.51 18.13 8.63
C LEU A 315 -25.86 19.61 8.79
N TYR A 316 -25.13 20.33 9.65
CA TYR A 316 -25.37 21.75 9.83
C TYR A 316 -25.15 22.52 8.53
N GLY A 317 -24.03 22.31 7.84
CA GLY A 317 -23.73 22.96 6.57
C GLY A 317 -24.77 22.68 5.48
N THR A 318 -25.25 21.44 5.40
CA THR A 318 -26.23 21.03 4.38
C THR A 318 -27.64 21.51 4.73
N THR A 319 -27.93 21.68 6.03
CA THR A 319 -29.14 22.36 6.51
C THR A 319 -29.09 23.84 6.14
N VAL A 320 -27.99 24.54 6.36
CA VAL A 320 -27.82 25.94 5.94
C VAL A 320 -28.04 26.09 4.43
N LEU A 321 -27.45 25.20 3.62
CA LEU A 321 -27.66 25.18 2.17
C LEU A 321 -29.14 24.98 1.81
N TYR A 322 -29.83 24.07 2.50
CA TYR A 322 -31.28 23.89 2.35
C TYR A 322 -32.05 25.17 2.68
N ARG A 323 -31.71 25.86 3.78
CA ARG A 323 -32.35 27.13 4.15
C ARG A 323 -32.21 28.19 3.06
N ILE A 324 -31.00 28.34 2.49
CA ILE A 324 -30.73 29.31 1.42
C ILE A 324 -31.60 29.03 0.19
N HIS A 325 -31.64 27.79 -0.28
CA HIS A 325 -32.47 27.42 -1.43
C HIS A 325 -33.96 27.61 -1.15
N HIS A 326 -34.41 27.24 0.04
CA HIS A 326 -35.80 27.41 0.45
C HIS A 326 -36.18 28.89 0.50
N GLN A 327 -35.32 29.76 1.03
CA GLN A 327 -35.55 31.21 1.05
C GLN A 327 -35.56 31.83 -0.35
N GLN A 328 -34.67 31.42 -1.25
CA GLN A 328 -34.65 31.92 -2.63
C GLN A 328 -35.90 31.52 -3.43
N SER A 329 -36.43 30.31 -3.21
CA SER A 329 -37.70 29.89 -3.81
C SER A 329 -38.89 30.65 -3.21
N SER A 330 -38.84 30.95 -1.91
CA SER A 330 -39.91 31.67 -1.20
C SER A 330 -39.87 33.20 -1.38
N GLN A 331 -38.76 33.79 -1.85
CA GLN A 331 -38.63 35.22 -2.14
C GLN A 331 -39.55 35.76 -3.26
N GLN A 332 -40.33 34.90 -3.92
CA GLN A 332 -41.44 35.33 -4.79
C GLN A 332 -42.76 35.58 -4.03
N LEU A 333 -42.87 35.21 -2.75
CA LEU A 333 -44.06 35.42 -1.92
C LEU A 333 -43.71 36.35 -0.76
N LEU A 334 -44.31 37.54 -0.81
CA LEU A 334 -44.02 38.76 -0.06
C LEU A 334 -44.41 38.73 1.44
N PHE A 335 -44.38 37.57 2.09
CA PHE A 335 -44.70 37.44 3.52
C PHE A 335 -43.72 36.49 4.20
N ASP A 336 -43.11 36.98 5.28
CA ASP A 336 -42.30 36.21 6.24
C ASP A 336 -43.10 35.01 6.76
N ILE A 337 -43.01 33.88 6.09
CA ILE A 337 -43.30 32.60 6.71
C ILE A 337 -42.05 32.28 7.54
N THR A 338 -42.16 32.51 8.86
CA THR A 338 -41.17 32.09 9.85
C THR A 338 -41.12 30.57 9.93
N CYS A 339 -40.60 29.90 8.90
CA CYS A 339 -40.35 28.46 8.96
C CYS A 339 -39.10 28.22 9.80
N GLU A 340 -39.24 27.48 10.90
CA GLU A 340 -38.09 27.08 11.71
C GLU A 340 -37.50 25.79 11.11
N ILE A 341 -36.32 25.92 10.50
CA ILE A 341 -35.60 24.79 9.92
C ILE A 341 -34.59 24.27 10.94
N THR A 342 -34.82 23.10 11.53
CA THR A 342 -33.99 22.54 12.60
C THR A 342 -33.19 21.32 12.12
N PRO A 343 -31.85 21.32 12.25
CA PRO A 343 -31.05 20.13 11.98
C PRO A 343 -31.22 19.10 13.11
N VAL A 344 -31.51 17.85 12.74
CA VAL A 344 -31.68 16.74 13.68
C VAL A 344 -30.74 15.60 13.31
N PHE A 345 -29.96 15.11 14.27
CA PHE A 345 -29.05 13.99 14.09
C PHE A 345 -29.53 12.78 14.90
N ALA A 346 -30.07 11.77 14.23
CA ALA A 346 -30.53 10.53 14.83
C ALA A 346 -29.42 9.46 14.73
N ALA A 347 -29.03 8.88 15.86
CA ALA A 347 -27.98 7.87 15.89
C ALA A 347 -28.29 6.72 16.85
N THR A 348 -27.64 5.57 16.61
CA THR A 348 -27.69 4.39 17.49
C THR A 348 -26.48 4.25 18.42
N THR A 349 -25.55 5.21 18.34
CA THR A 349 -24.30 5.19 19.11
C THR A 349 -23.96 6.57 19.66
N ASN A 350 -23.00 6.61 20.57
CA ASN A 350 -22.58 7.81 21.28
C ASN A 350 -21.81 8.78 20.38
N LEU A 351 -21.96 10.07 20.69
CA LEU A 351 -21.14 11.14 20.15
C LEU A 351 -19.84 11.28 20.96
N SER A 352 -18.79 11.72 20.28
CA SER A 352 -17.58 12.26 20.93
C SER A 352 -17.87 13.54 21.69
N ASP A 353 -17.00 13.89 22.64
CA ASP A 353 -17.17 15.10 23.45
C ASP A 353 -17.14 16.36 22.57
N ASP A 354 -16.25 16.40 21.58
CA ASP A 354 -16.20 17.46 20.58
C ASP A 354 -17.48 17.51 19.74
N ALA A 355 -18.01 16.36 19.29
CA ALA A 355 -19.26 16.32 18.54
C ALA A 355 -20.45 16.84 19.36
N ARG A 356 -20.50 16.53 20.66
CA ARG A 356 -21.55 17.03 21.57
C ARG A 356 -21.47 18.53 21.76
N MET A 357 -20.27 19.04 22.00
CA MET A 357 -20.01 20.49 22.12
C MET A 357 -20.40 21.23 20.83
N VAL A 358 -20.04 20.70 19.67
CA VAL A 358 -20.41 21.27 18.36
C VAL A 358 -21.91 21.24 18.14
N ALA A 359 -22.58 20.13 18.47
CA ALA A 359 -24.03 20.00 18.32
C ALA A 359 -24.79 21.02 19.19
N GLU A 360 -24.37 21.19 20.45
CA GLU A 360 -24.95 22.19 21.35
C GLU A 360 -24.75 23.62 20.82
N HIS A 361 -23.52 23.95 20.40
CA HIS A 361 -23.20 25.28 19.88
C HIS A 361 -23.97 25.63 18.60
N LEU A 362 -24.12 24.67 17.69
CA LEU A 362 -24.80 24.84 16.41
C LEU A 362 -26.32 24.59 16.49
N LYS A 363 -26.84 24.28 17.69
CA LYS A 363 -28.24 23.92 17.94
C LYS A 363 -28.73 22.76 17.06
N VAL A 364 -27.87 21.76 16.87
CA VAL A 364 -28.23 20.49 16.24
C VAL A 364 -28.85 19.58 17.28
N VAL A 365 -30.10 19.17 17.06
CA VAL A 365 -30.82 18.28 17.96
C VAL A 365 -30.30 16.87 17.77
N VAL A 366 -29.68 16.29 18.80
CA VAL A 366 -29.20 14.91 18.75
C VAL A 366 -30.23 13.99 19.40
N ARG A 367 -30.64 12.93 18.68
CA ARG A 367 -31.56 11.90 19.18
C ARG A 367 -30.84 10.56 19.23
N ASP A 368 -30.81 9.93 20.40
CA ASP A 368 -30.36 8.55 20.58
C ASP A 368 -31.55 7.61 20.31
N GLU A 369 -31.64 7.13 19.08
CA GLU A 369 -32.75 6.30 18.60
C GLU A 369 -32.21 4.93 18.20
N PRO A 370 -32.17 3.95 19.12
CA PRO A 370 -31.77 2.59 18.77
C PRO A 370 -32.81 1.96 17.85
N LEU A 371 -32.35 1.33 16.76
CA LEU A 371 -33.21 0.60 15.84
C LEU A 371 -33.97 -0.51 16.57
N LYS A 372 -35.31 -0.44 16.56
CA LYS A 372 -36.22 -1.45 17.12
C LYS A 372 -37.04 -2.08 16.01
N ARG A 373 -37.60 -3.27 16.27
CA ARG A 373 -38.62 -3.84 15.38
C ARG A 373 -39.84 -2.93 15.40
N TYR A 374 -40.39 -2.64 14.23
CA TYR A 374 -41.54 -1.76 14.05
C TYR A 374 -42.44 -2.28 12.92
N PRO A 375 -43.72 -1.85 12.89
CA PRO A 375 -44.64 -2.15 11.79
C PRO A 375 -44.06 -1.68 10.44
N MET A 376 -43.88 -2.58 9.49
CA MET A 376 -43.27 -2.30 8.17
C MET A 376 -44.26 -2.42 7.00
N ILE A 377 -45.55 -2.61 7.28
CA ILE A 377 -46.56 -2.65 6.22
C ILE A 377 -47.22 -1.28 6.16
N LYS A 378 -47.02 -0.55 5.06
CA LYS A 378 -47.64 0.76 4.85
C LYS A 378 -49.00 0.58 4.18
N CYS A 379 -50.08 0.88 4.89
CA CYS A 379 -51.45 0.86 4.35
C CYS A 379 -51.80 2.28 3.87
N ASN A 380 -51.94 2.44 2.55
CA ASN A 380 -52.17 3.69 1.85
C ASN A 380 -53.55 3.71 1.18
N VAL A 381 -54.23 4.85 1.21
CA VAL A 381 -55.52 5.05 0.57
C VAL A 381 -55.33 6.04 -0.57
N ASN A 382 -55.55 5.60 -1.81
CA ASN A 382 -55.47 6.51 -2.95
C ASN A 382 -56.61 7.55 -2.86
N ALA A 383 -56.27 8.83 -2.72
CA ALA A 383 -57.24 9.91 -2.60
C ALA A 383 -58.20 10.03 -3.81
N ASP A 384 -57.73 9.74 -5.02
CA ASP A 384 -58.52 9.88 -6.25
C ASP A 384 -59.46 8.69 -6.49
N THR A 385 -58.99 7.46 -6.20
CA THR A 385 -59.73 6.23 -6.51
C THR A 385 -60.40 5.59 -5.30
N GLY A 386 -60.02 6.00 -4.08
CA GLY A 386 -60.43 5.36 -2.82
C GLY A 386 -59.83 3.96 -2.62
N GLU A 387 -58.91 3.53 -3.48
CA GLU A 387 -58.36 2.18 -3.43
C GLU A 387 -57.42 2.00 -2.23
N ARG A 388 -57.66 0.96 -1.43
CA ARG A 388 -56.87 0.61 -0.25
C ARG A 388 -55.77 -0.37 -0.60
N ILE A 389 -54.53 0.10 -0.56
CA ILE A 389 -53.35 -0.67 -0.99
C ILE A 389 -52.33 -0.72 0.14
N TYR A 390 -51.82 -1.91 0.47
CA TYR A 390 -50.68 -2.06 1.36
C TYR A 390 -49.39 -2.36 0.60
N HIS A 391 -48.28 -1.85 1.14
CA HIS A 391 -46.93 -2.00 0.61
C HIS A 391 -46.03 -2.68 1.63
N LEU A 392 -45.31 -3.72 1.19
CA LEU A 392 -44.27 -4.40 1.96
C LEU A 392 -42.91 -3.70 1.76
N PRO A 393 -41.94 -3.86 2.68
CA PRO A 393 -40.66 -3.14 2.65
C PRO A 393 -39.77 -3.44 1.43
N PHE A 394 -40.13 -4.44 0.64
CA PHE A 394 -39.48 -4.84 -0.60
C PHE A 394 -40.31 -4.52 -1.86
N ASP A 395 -41.48 -3.89 -1.71
CA ASP A 395 -42.28 -3.44 -2.85
C ASP A 395 -41.70 -2.14 -3.43
N GLN A 396 -41.77 -1.98 -4.75
CA GLN A 396 -41.11 -0.90 -5.49
C GLN A 396 -41.51 0.53 -5.05
N GLN A 397 -42.76 0.72 -4.61
CA GLN A 397 -43.27 2.04 -4.21
C GLN A 397 -43.20 2.27 -2.70
N TYR A 398 -42.64 1.35 -1.91
CA TYR A 398 -42.68 1.42 -0.45
C TYR A 398 -42.12 2.73 0.12
N ASP A 399 -41.00 3.20 -0.41
CA ASP A 399 -40.31 4.40 0.11
C ASP A 399 -40.96 5.72 -0.35
N ARG A 400 -41.75 5.68 -1.42
CA ARG A 400 -42.49 6.84 -1.96
C ARG A 400 -43.83 7.06 -1.28
N VAL A 401 -44.37 6.01 -0.66
CA VAL A 401 -45.63 6.05 0.06
C VAL A 401 -45.39 6.62 1.45
N ILE A 402 -46.11 7.69 1.78
CA ILE A 402 -46.09 8.36 3.08
C ILE A 402 -47.42 8.00 3.76
N VAL A 403 -47.36 7.51 5.01
CA VAL A 403 -48.55 7.15 5.77
C VAL A 403 -48.97 8.31 6.67
N GLY A 404 -50.27 8.59 6.72
CA GLY A 404 -50.84 9.66 7.54
C GLY A 404 -51.14 10.94 6.76
N LYS A 405 -51.07 10.88 5.42
CA LYS A 405 -51.49 11.97 4.54
C LYS A 405 -53.01 12.00 4.39
N ASP A 406 -53.61 10.83 4.23
CA ASP A 406 -55.04 10.68 3.98
C ASP A 406 -55.74 9.91 5.13
N PRO A 407 -57.02 10.20 5.45
CA PRO A 407 -57.73 9.49 6.52
C PRO A 407 -57.85 7.99 6.27
N GLY A 408 -57.50 7.19 7.28
CA GLY A 408 -57.60 5.73 7.24
C GLY A 408 -56.32 5.02 6.79
N GLU A 409 -55.24 5.77 6.49
CA GLU A 409 -53.90 5.22 6.34
C GLU A 409 -53.30 4.85 7.70
N PHE A 410 -52.55 3.75 7.75
CA PHE A 410 -51.88 3.32 8.96
C PHE A 410 -50.73 2.34 8.65
N TYR A 411 -49.95 2.01 9.67
CA TYR A 411 -48.98 0.94 9.59
C TYR A 411 -49.54 -0.34 10.22
N ALA A 412 -49.43 -1.47 9.51
CA ALA A 412 -49.80 -2.78 10.03
C ALA A 412 -48.56 -3.59 10.46
N GLU A 413 -48.71 -4.39 11.53
CA GLU A 413 -47.70 -5.35 11.97
C GLU A 413 -47.70 -6.62 11.12
N THR A 414 -48.88 -7.02 10.64
CA THR A 414 -49.08 -8.27 9.89
C THR A 414 -49.88 -8.07 8.62
N THR A 415 -49.67 -8.94 7.64
CA THR A 415 -50.47 -8.93 6.39
C THR A 415 -51.94 -9.24 6.67
N ALA A 416 -52.22 -10.06 7.68
CA ALA A 416 -53.57 -10.37 8.13
C ALA A 416 -54.31 -9.11 8.66
N GLU A 417 -53.63 -8.27 9.43
CA GLU A 417 -54.18 -7.01 9.91
C GLU A 417 -54.50 -6.04 8.75
N ALA A 418 -53.59 -5.92 7.78
CA ALA A 418 -53.81 -5.08 6.60
C ALA A 418 -55.01 -5.57 5.75
N GLU A 419 -55.10 -6.88 5.48
CA GLU A 419 -56.20 -7.45 4.70
C GLU A 419 -57.53 -7.42 5.44
N ALA A 420 -57.53 -7.60 6.77
CA ALA A 420 -58.72 -7.45 7.61
C ALA A 420 -59.26 -6.01 7.59
N ALA A 421 -58.39 -5.01 7.45
CA ALA A 421 -58.78 -3.60 7.26
C ALA A 421 -59.22 -3.27 5.81
N GLY A 422 -59.24 -4.27 4.93
CA GLY A 422 -59.69 -4.15 3.53
C GLY A 422 -58.62 -3.66 2.56
N PHE A 423 -57.34 -3.72 2.93
CA PHE A 423 -56.24 -3.38 2.03
C PHE A 423 -55.81 -4.58 1.21
N ARG A 424 -55.58 -4.39 -0.08
CA ARG A 424 -54.94 -5.40 -0.94
C ARG A 424 -53.46 -5.06 -1.15
N ARG A 425 -52.61 -6.05 -1.45
CA ARG A 425 -51.19 -5.78 -1.76
C ARG A 425 -51.04 -4.94 -3.03
N ALA A 426 -50.02 -4.06 -3.05
CA ALA A 426 -49.67 -3.22 -4.19
C ALA A 426 -49.26 -4.01 -5.44
N TYR A 427 -48.48 -5.08 -5.27
CA TYR A 427 -48.00 -5.89 -6.38
C TYR A 427 -49.15 -6.69 -7.02
N ARG A 428 -49.54 -6.30 -8.24
CA ARG A 428 -50.44 -7.09 -9.08
C ARG A 428 -49.59 -8.04 -9.92
N TRP A 429 -49.51 -9.31 -9.53
CA TRP A 429 -48.96 -10.34 -10.42
C TRP A 429 -49.82 -10.40 -11.67
N ARG A 430 -49.27 -9.96 -12.81
CA ARG A 430 -49.85 -10.24 -14.12
C ARG A 430 -49.38 -11.65 -14.45
N GLY A 431 -50.26 -12.62 -14.30
CA GLY A 431 -50.00 -13.96 -14.81
C GLY A 431 -49.58 -13.88 -16.26
N GLY A 432 -48.66 -14.77 -16.66
CA GLY A 432 -48.29 -14.91 -18.06
C GLY A 432 -49.58 -14.99 -18.88
N ASP A 433 -49.66 -14.11 -19.88
CA ASP A 433 -50.73 -14.12 -20.87
C ASP A 433 -50.64 -15.48 -21.58
N ASP A 434 -51.41 -16.46 -21.10
CA ASP A 434 -51.67 -17.68 -21.85
C ASP A 434 -52.33 -17.23 -23.15
N GLY A 435 -51.60 -17.40 -24.25
CA GLY A 435 -52.03 -17.11 -25.61
C GLY A 435 -53.19 -17.99 -26.09
N GLY A 436 -54.32 -17.94 -25.39
CA GLY A 436 -55.61 -18.47 -25.81
C GLY A 436 -56.44 -17.37 -26.43
N ARG A 437 -56.11 -16.94 -27.65
CA ARG A 437 -57.09 -16.29 -28.51
C ARG A 437 -58.10 -17.35 -28.96
N ALA A 438 -59.34 -17.21 -28.47
CA ALA A 438 -60.53 -17.75 -29.11
C ALA A 438 -60.83 -16.96 -30.39
#